data_AF-A0A3N5FRA8-F1
#
_entry.id   AF-A0A3N5FRA8-F1
#
_cell.length_a   1.000
_cell.length_b   1.000
_cell.length_c   1.000
_cell.angle_alpha   90.00
_cell.angle_beta   90.00
_cell.angle_gamma   90.00
#
_symmetry.space_group_name_H-M   'P 1'
#
loop_
_entity.id
_entity.type
_entity.pdbx_description
1 polymer ?
#
loop_
_entity_poly.entity_id
_entity_poly.type
_entity_poly.pdbx_seq_one_letter_code
_entity_poly.pdbx_strand_id
1 'polypeptide(L)'
;MRRLVLPGIPFVVSLLLSFSTLGSHVFWQDSGFFLVAVKELGILYPPGFVLYVLLCKAWTLALWFLDFTYAVHLFSSVCAAAAAGTIAVAVRDLLRTNGPLFRTVEEKGPKAEWIGAAIGCLAAAGYTFWASALLAKVYAFYFLMLSLLIWRLIRADRKGRPRDFTIVAVLIGLSWQAHPSATLVGLALILFVVFHRKSVGGKGIAWRTVLAALCAIGPIHLLPLFKYSGSVLQFGDPGTWSGFREYVTGSRFTMLPGVWGVDGTRVASVGRFFWEEFLGIGALLVVLGLYRLWKVNRKLLIGLAAWIVPVIVVTVLFKLEGQHDFWMVAAWIPLWLVAAVGDTLIPQRAAVVAVALLGVAWSVIANRSDLDQRRYTMAETYGHAYLDHLEKLSVLHLESDDAQSIVLH
;
A
#
# COMPACT_ATOMS: atom_id res chain seq x y z
N MET A 1 -10.28 -23.02 12.47
CA MET A 1 -11.18 -21.85 12.62
C MET A 1 -12.23 -21.87 11.51
N ARG A 2 -13.42 -21.30 11.75
CA ARG A 2 -14.39 -21.07 10.66
C ARG A 2 -13.76 -20.16 9.60
N ARG A 3 -14.15 -20.33 8.32
CA ARG A 3 -13.48 -19.68 7.17
C ARG A 3 -13.34 -18.15 7.29
N LEU A 4 -14.31 -17.49 7.92
CA LEU A 4 -14.34 -16.03 8.07
C LEU A 4 -13.65 -15.51 9.34
N VAL A 5 -13.42 -16.37 10.33
CA VAL A 5 -12.83 -15.95 11.61
C VAL A 5 -11.38 -15.50 11.43
N LEU A 6 -10.61 -16.22 10.59
CA LEU A 6 -9.20 -15.90 10.35
C LEU A 6 -8.99 -14.48 9.81
N PRO A 7 -9.57 -14.07 8.66
CA PRO A 7 -9.41 -12.71 8.18
C PRO A 7 -10.16 -11.70 9.07
N GLY A 8 -11.23 -12.12 9.75
CA GLY A 8 -12.08 -11.25 10.56
C GLY A 8 -11.38 -10.66 11.78
N ILE A 9 -10.52 -11.42 12.47
CA ILE A 9 -9.77 -10.94 13.65
C ILE A 9 -8.90 -9.70 13.32
N PRO A 10 -7.91 -9.78 12.41
CA PRO A 10 -7.07 -8.64 12.07
C PRO A 10 -7.85 -7.52 11.36
N PHE A 11 -8.92 -7.85 10.62
CA PHE A 11 -9.81 -6.84 10.05
C PHE A 11 -10.46 -5.98 11.14
N VAL A 12 -11.03 -6.62 12.17
CA VAL A 12 -11.63 -5.90 13.30
C VAL A 12 -10.58 -5.15 14.11
N VAL A 13 -9.41 -5.74 14.37
CA VAL A 13 -8.31 -5.05 15.07
C VAL A 13 -7.90 -3.78 14.31
N SER A 14 -7.68 -3.87 13.00
CA SER A 14 -7.33 -2.72 12.17
C SER A 14 -8.41 -1.64 12.20
N LEU A 15 -9.69 -1.99 12.11
CA LEU A 15 -10.77 -1.01 12.23
C LEU A 15 -10.85 -0.37 13.61
N LEU A 16 -10.64 -1.13 14.68
CA LEU A 16 -10.63 -0.58 16.04
C LEU A 16 -9.48 0.40 16.24
N LEU A 17 -8.30 0.08 15.70
CA LEU A 17 -7.14 0.99 15.68
C LEU A 17 -7.47 2.25 14.90
N SER A 18 -7.97 2.11 13.66
CA SER A 18 -8.43 3.24 12.85
C SER A 18 -9.44 4.09 13.59
N PHE A 19 -10.57 3.52 14.06
CA PHE A 19 -11.60 4.27 14.78
C PHE A 19 -11.08 4.91 16.07
N SER A 20 -10.04 4.36 16.70
CA SER A 20 -9.44 4.96 17.88
C SER A 20 -8.69 6.26 17.61
N THR A 21 -8.31 6.54 16.35
CA THR A 21 -7.50 7.69 15.95
C THR A 21 -8.03 8.47 14.74
N LEU A 22 -9.06 7.98 14.03
CA LEU A 22 -9.60 8.61 12.82
C LEU A 22 -10.19 10.00 13.12
N GLY A 23 -9.89 10.96 12.25
CA GLY A 23 -10.49 12.29 12.26
C GLY A 23 -11.39 12.54 11.05
N SER A 24 -12.13 13.65 11.08
CA SER A 24 -13.01 14.12 10.00
C SER A 24 -12.52 15.42 9.35
N HIS A 25 -11.27 15.81 9.59
CA HIS A 25 -10.66 17.04 9.10
C HIS A 25 -9.66 16.76 7.98
N VAL A 26 -9.36 17.77 7.17
CA VAL A 26 -8.31 17.68 6.15
C VAL A 26 -6.96 17.45 6.82
N PHE A 27 -6.21 16.45 6.37
CA PHE A 27 -4.86 16.17 6.87
C PHE A 27 -3.77 16.85 6.02
N TRP A 28 -2.54 16.94 6.55
CA TRP A 28 -1.40 17.54 5.86
C TRP A 28 -1.01 16.78 4.57
N GLN A 29 -0.09 17.39 3.79
CA GLN A 29 0.41 16.86 2.51
C GLN A 29 -0.73 16.73 1.48
N ASP A 30 -0.63 15.80 0.52
CA ASP A 30 -1.63 15.64 -0.55
C ASP A 30 -3.04 15.22 -0.12
N SER A 31 -3.33 15.03 1.17
CA SER A 31 -4.65 14.58 1.61
C SER A 31 -5.76 15.49 1.09
N GLY A 32 -5.52 16.80 1.05
CA GLY A 32 -6.43 17.78 0.45
C GLY A 32 -6.65 17.56 -1.05
N PHE A 33 -5.58 17.30 -1.82
CA PHE A 33 -5.69 17.02 -3.26
C PHE A 33 -6.53 15.77 -3.53
N PHE A 34 -6.31 14.70 -2.76
CA PHE A 34 -7.10 13.48 -2.89
C PHE A 34 -8.58 13.68 -2.51
N LEU A 35 -8.87 14.47 -1.47
CA LEU A 35 -10.24 14.82 -1.10
C LEU A 35 -10.95 15.58 -2.23
N VAL A 36 -10.32 16.61 -2.79
CA VAL A 36 -10.89 17.36 -3.93
C VAL A 36 -11.04 16.46 -5.15
N ALA A 37 -10.02 15.66 -5.48
CA ALA A 37 -10.08 14.73 -6.60
C ALA A 37 -11.24 13.74 -6.47
N VAL A 38 -11.47 13.18 -5.28
CA VAL A 38 -12.61 12.31 -5.02
C VAL A 38 -13.93 13.09 -5.05
N LYS A 39 -13.98 14.32 -4.52
CA LYS A 39 -15.22 15.11 -4.49
C LYS A 39 -15.66 15.54 -5.89
N GLU A 40 -14.73 15.96 -6.73
CA GLU A 40 -15.01 16.64 -8.00
C GLU A 40 -14.60 15.83 -9.24
N LEU A 41 -14.05 14.62 -9.08
CA LEU A 41 -13.37 13.90 -10.16
C LEU A 41 -12.25 14.76 -10.77
N GLY A 42 -11.40 15.30 -9.88
CA GLY A 42 -10.24 16.11 -10.23
C GLY A 42 -9.06 15.27 -10.74
N ILE A 43 -8.18 15.94 -11.48
CA ILE A 43 -6.99 15.31 -12.06
C ILE A 43 -5.83 15.47 -11.08
N LEU A 44 -5.49 14.38 -10.39
CA LEU A 44 -4.29 14.26 -9.55
C LEU A 44 -3.03 14.19 -10.41
N TYR A 45 -1.89 14.53 -9.82
CA TYR A 45 -0.59 14.38 -10.45
C TYR A 45 -0.31 12.92 -10.93
N PRO A 46 0.62 12.72 -11.91
CA PRO A 46 0.93 11.39 -12.45
C PRO A 46 1.19 10.31 -11.39
N PRO A 47 0.63 9.09 -11.53
CA PRO A 47 -0.15 8.58 -12.67
C PRO A 47 -1.66 8.91 -12.63
N GLY A 48 -2.11 9.80 -11.73
CA GLY A 48 -3.50 10.27 -11.63
C GLY A 48 -4.43 9.41 -10.77
N PHE A 49 -3.99 8.22 -10.33
CA PHE A 49 -4.67 7.36 -9.35
C PHE A 49 -6.16 7.11 -9.63
N VAL A 50 -6.53 7.03 -10.91
CA VAL A 50 -7.93 7.02 -11.37
C VAL A 50 -8.76 5.93 -10.69
N LEU A 51 -8.21 4.72 -10.57
CA LEU A 51 -8.91 3.60 -9.97
C LEU A 51 -9.27 3.89 -8.50
N TYR A 52 -8.36 4.47 -7.73
CA TYR A 52 -8.63 4.90 -6.36
C TYR A 52 -9.71 5.97 -6.34
N VAL A 53 -9.59 7.01 -7.17
CA VAL A 53 -10.55 8.13 -7.21
C VAL A 53 -11.97 7.62 -7.51
N LEU A 54 -12.14 6.75 -8.50
CA LEU A 54 -13.45 6.21 -8.89
C LEU A 54 -14.05 5.32 -7.80
N LEU A 55 -13.25 4.43 -7.19
CA LEU A 55 -13.73 3.55 -6.12
C LEU A 55 -14.11 4.35 -4.86
N CYS A 56 -13.29 5.33 -4.49
CA CYS A 56 -13.55 6.19 -3.34
C CYS A 56 -14.74 7.14 -3.60
N LYS A 57 -14.91 7.65 -4.83
CA LYS A 57 -16.12 8.40 -5.23
C LYS A 57 -17.37 7.53 -5.07
N ALA A 58 -17.37 6.32 -5.62
CA ALA A 58 -18.51 5.40 -5.48
C ALA A 58 -18.80 5.07 -4.00
N TRP A 59 -17.77 4.91 -3.19
CA TRP A 59 -17.88 4.71 -1.74
C TRP A 59 -18.55 5.91 -1.03
N THR A 60 -18.09 7.13 -1.29
CA THR A 60 -18.67 8.34 -0.69
C THR A 60 -20.12 8.58 -1.13
N LEU A 61 -20.48 8.22 -2.37
CA LEU A 61 -21.87 8.24 -2.84
C LEU A 61 -22.74 7.19 -2.12
N ALA A 62 -22.21 5.99 -1.87
CA ALA A 62 -22.92 4.96 -1.12
C ALA A 62 -23.12 5.34 0.36
N LEU A 63 -22.18 6.11 0.94
CA LEU A 63 -22.20 6.60 2.31
C LEU A 63 -22.57 8.08 2.41
N TRP A 64 -23.48 8.55 1.54
CA TRP A 64 -23.90 9.96 1.46
C TRP A 64 -24.41 10.56 2.78
N PHE A 65 -24.80 9.72 3.75
CA PHE A 65 -25.27 10.12 5.08
C PHE A 65 -24.14 10.39 6.08
N LEU A 66 -22.88 10.14 5.73
CA LEU A 66 -21.70 10.50 6.52
C LEU A 66 -21.10 11.81 6.03
N ASP A 67 -20.33 12.48 6.90
CA ASP A 67 -19.44 13.55 6.46
C ASP A 67 -18.51 13.05 5.33
N PHE A 68 -18.30 13.89 4.32
CA PHE A 68 -17.55 13.52 3.12
C PHE A 68 -16.10 13.15 3.45
N THR A 69 -15.41 13.99 4.23
CA THR A 69 -14.00 13.78 4.60
C THR A 69 -13.86 12.51 5.43
N TYR A 70 -14.75 12.33 6.41
CA TYR A 70 -14.81 11.12 7.21
C TYR A 70 -15.08 9.87 6.37
N ALA A 71 -15.98 9.94 5.38
CA ALA A 71 -16.27 8.81 4.48
C ALA A 71 -15.05 8.42 3.63
N VAL A 72 -14.25 9.38 3.18
CA VAL A 72 -12.99 9.12 2.45
C VAL A 72 -11.94 8.48 3.38
N HIS A 73 -11.77 8.99 4.60
CA HIS A 73 -10.87 8.37 5.58
C HIS A 73 -11.31 6.95 5.95
N LEU A 74 -12.63 6.72 6.06
CA LEU A 74 -13.20 5.41 6.30
C LEU A 74 -12.92 4.43 5.15
N PHE A 75 -12.88 4.90 3.90
CA PHE A 75 -12.47 4.06 2.76
C PHE A 75 -11.06 3.51 2.97
N SER A 76 -10.11 4.37 3.34
CA SER A 76 -8.73 3.96 3.67
C SER A 76 -8.70 2.97 4.84
N SER A 77 -9.47 3.23 5.91
CA SER A 77 -9.56 2.33 7.06
C SER A 77 -10.06 0.93 6.67
N VAL A 78 -11.09 0.85 5.82
CA VAL A 78 -11.64 -0.42 5.33
C VAL A 78 -10.67 -1.14 4.39
N CYS A 79 -9.97 -0.40 3.52
CA CYS A 79 -8.92 -0.98 2.67
C CYS A 79 -7.77 -1.58 3.49
N ALA A 80 -7.27 -0.85 4.49
CA ALA A 80 -6.22 -1.32 5.38
C ALA A 80 -6.67 -2.55 6.20
N ALA A 81 -7.90 -2.54 6.73
CA ALA A 81 -8.46 -3.68 7.44
C ALA A 81 -8.60 -4.92 6.54
N ALA A 82 -9.05 -4.74 5.29
CA ALA A 82 -9.12 -5.80 4.30
C ALA A 82 -7.71 -6.32 3.93
N ALA A 83 -6.71 -5.44 3.88
CA ALA A 83 -5.32 -5.83 3.65
C ALA A 83 -4.79 -6.68 4.81
N ALA A 84 -5.00 -6.29 6.06
CA ALA A 84 -4.61 -7.04 7.25
C ALA A 84 -5.26 -8.44 7.31
N GLY A 85 -6.56 -8.52 7.00
CA GLY A 85 -7.27 -9.80 6.83
C GLY A 85 -6.72 -10.66 5.69
N THR A 86 -6.34 -10.03 4.58
CA THR A 86 -5.74 -10.73 3.44
C THR A 86 -4.34 -11.26 3.77
N ILE A 87 -3.52 -10.49 4.49
CA ILE A 87 -2.21 -10.91 5.00
C ILE A 87 -2.37 -12.16 5.87
N ALA A 88 -3.34 -12.19 6.79
CA ALA A 88 -3.58 -13.36 7.63
C ALA A 88 -3.92 -14.62 6.81
N VAL A 89 -4.72 -14.47 5.76
CA VAL A 89 -5.06 -15.56 4.84
C VAL A 89 -3.85 -15.96 3.98
N ALA A 90 -3.05 -15.00 3.53
CA ALA A 90 -1.81 -15.25 2.78
C ALA A 90 -0.80 -16.04 3.62
N VAL A 91 -0.60 -15.63 4.87
CA VAL A 91 0.26 -16.32 5.84
C VAL A 91 -0.20 -17.76 6.07
N ARG A 92 -1.49 -17.98 6.36
CA ARG A 92 -2.01 -19.34 6.51
C ARG A 92 -1.72 -20.18 5.27
N ASP A 93 -1.99 -19.64 4.09
CA ASP A 93 -1.78 -20.36 2.83
C ASP A 93 -0.29 -20.59 2.55
N LEU A 94 0.60 -19.66 2.90
CA LEU A 94 2.07 -19.81 2.82
C LEU A 94 2.55 -20.94 3.71
N LEU A 95 2.13 -20.96 4.98
CA LEU A 95 2.59 -21.95 5.94
C LEU A 95 2.07 -23.36 5.62
N ARG A 96 0.92 -23.46 4.92
CA ARG A 96 0.31 -24.73 4.48
C ARG A 96 0.69 -25.14 3.05
N THR A 97 1.37 -24.29 2.29
CA THR A 97 1.59 -24.56 0.87
C THR A 97 2.57 -25.70 0.67
N ASN A 98 2.25 -26.58 -0.27
CA ASN A 98 3.16 -27.55 -0.86
C ASN A 98 3.61 -27.11 -2.27
N GLY A 99 3.35 -25.85 -2.64
CA GLY A 99 3.77 -25.28 -3.90
C GLY A 99 5.30 -25.19 -4.02
N PRO A 100 5.87 -25.46 -5.19
CA PRO A 100 7.32 -25.63 -5.36
C PRO A 100 8.15 -24.37 -5.09
N LEU A 101 7.59 -23.17 -5.25
CA LEU A 101 8.31 -21.92 -4.99
C LEU A 101 8.14 -21.43 -3.55
N PHE A 102 6.91 -21.48 -3.01
CA PHE A 102 6.57 -20.90 -1.71
C PHE A 102 6.67 -21.89 -0.54
N ARG A 103 7.09 -23.14 -0.75
CA ARG A 103 7.24 -24.14 0.32
C ARG A 103 8.15 -23.62 1.43
N THR A 104 7.69 -23.68 2.68
CA THR A 104 8.47 -23.27 3.86
C THR A 104 8.53 -24.39 4.89
N VAL A 105 7.48 -24.52 5.71
CA VAL A 105 7.47 -25.39 6.90
C VAL A 105 6.38 -26.47 6.89
N GLU A 106 5.37 -26.33 6.03
CA GLU A 106 4.19 -27.22 5.93
C GLU A 106 3.42 -27.44 7.25
N GLU A 107 3.06 -26.35 7.92
CA GLU A 107 2.22 -26.38 9.13
C GLU A 107 0.75 -26.65 8.78
N LYS A 108 0.38 -27.94 8.70
CA LYS A 108 -0.98 -28.37 8.34
C LYS A 108 -2.01 -28.15 9.46
N GLY A 109 -1.58 -27.91 10.69
CA GLY A 109 -2.45 -27.75 11.85
C GLY A 109 -3.11 -26.38 11.98
N PRO A 110 -3.89 -26.18 13.06
CA PRO A 110 -4.48 -24.89 13.42
C PRO A 110 -3.46 -23.76 13.66
N LYS A 111 -2.19 -24.10 13.92
CA LYS A 111 -1.15 -23.12 14.24
C LYS A 111 -0.94 -22.11 13.11
N ALA A 112 -1.02 -22.55 11.85
CA ALA A 112 -0.94 -21.65 10.68
C ALA A 112 -2.05 -20.58 10.66
N GLU A 113 -3.24 -20.87 11.20
CA GLU A 113 -4.32 -19.89 11.30
C GLU A 113 -4.06 -18.88 12.42
N TRP A 114 -3.56 -19.34 13.57
CA TRP A 114 -3.19 -18.44 14.67
C TRP A 114 -2.02 -17.53 14.32
N ILE A 115 -0.98 -18.06 13.66
CA ILE A 115 0.12 -17.23 13.13
C ILE A 115 -0.42 -16.24 12.09
N GLY A 116 -1.34 -16.68 11.21
CA GLY A 116 -1.99 -15.76 10.27
C GLY A 116 -2.70 -14.60 10.96
N ALA A 117 -3.56 -14.88 11.94
CA ALA A 117 -4.25 -13.85 12.71
C ALA A 117 -3.27 -12.93 13.47
N ALA A 118 -2.26 -13.51 14.13
CA ALA A 118 -1.21 -12.79 14.84
C ALA A 118 -0.48 -11.79 13.94
N ILE A 119 0.04 -12.26 12.80
CA ILE A 119 0.80 -11.44 11.85
C ILE A 119 -0.09 -10.37 11.20
N GLY A 120 -1.35 -10.69 10.90
CA GLY A 120 -2.30 -9.69 10.41
C GLY A 120 -2.56 -8.57 11.44
N CYS A 121 -2.63 -8.89 12.73
CA CYS A 121 -2.82 -7.89 13.79
C CYS A 121 -1.56 -7.06 14.03
N LEU A 122 -0.37 -7.69 14.01
CA LEU A 122 0.91 -6.99 14.11
C LEU A 122 1.10 -6.04 12.93
N ALA A 123 0.81 -6.48 11.71
CA ALA A 123 0.84 -5.63 10.52
C ALA A 123 -0.10 -4.44 10.65
N ALA A 124 -1.35 -4.66 11.10
CA ALA A 124 -2.31 -3.58 11.30
C ALA A 124 -1.86 -2.52 12.33
N ALA A 125 -1.00 -2.89 13.28
CA ALA A 125 -0.48 -2.00 14.32
C ALA A 125 0.86 -1.33 13.94
N GLY A 126 1.49 -1.75 12.84
CA GLY A 126 2.71 -1.12 12.31
C GLY A 126 2.46 0.33 11.92
N TYR A 127 3.46 1.20 12.14
CA TYR A 127 3.26 2.66 11.99
C TYR A 127 2.81 3.05 10.58
N THR A 128 3.50 2.60 9.53
CA THR A 128 3.19 3.01 8.14
C THR A 128 1.85 2.41 7.72
N PHE A 129 1.60 1.16 8.10
CA PHE A 129 0.33 0.48 7.84
C PHE A 129 -0.85 1.22 8.49
N TRP A 130 -0.76 1.53 9.79
CA TRP A 130 -1.82 2.23 10.52
C TRP A 130 -1.97 3.66 10.00
N ALA A 131 -0.89 4.40 9.76
CA ALA A 131 -0.95 5.72 9.15
C ALA A 131 -1.70 5.69 7.81
N SER A 132 -1.44 4.70 6.95
CA SER A 132 -2.14 4.55 5.66
C SER A 132 -3.67 4.41 5.83
N ALA A 133 -4.11 3.82 6.94
CA ALA A 133 -5.52 3.58 7.24
C ALA A 133 -6.29 4.85 7.62
N LEU A 134 -5.58 5.94 7.94
CA LEU A 134 -6.17 7.20 8.42
C LEU A 134 -6.25 8.28 7.34
N LEU A 135 -5.37 8.20 6.33
CA LEU A 135 -5.17 9.25 5.34
C LEU A 135 -6.12 9.12 4.15
N ALA A 136 -6.61 10.25 3.63
CA ALA A 136 -7.20 10.29 2.29
C ALA A 136 -6.09 10.19 1.23
N LYS A 137 -5.50 9.00 1.05
CA LYS A 137 -4.46 8.72 0.05
C LYS A 137 -4.56 7.27 -0.45
N VAL A 138 -3.88 6.98 -1.55
CA VAL A 138 -3.91 5.66 -2.20
C VAL A 138 -3.27 4.51 -1.41
N TYR A 139 -2.48 4.80 -0.38
CA TYR A 139 -1.60 3.80 0.23
C TYR A 139 -2.34 2.63 0.88
N ALA A 140 -3.47 2.85 1.56
CA ALA A 140 -4.27 1.76 2.11
C ALA A 140 -4.84 0.84 1.02
N PHE A 141 -5.30 1.43 -0.09
CA PHE A 141 -5.75 0.68 -1.27
C PHE A 141 -4.58 -0.10 -1.89
N TYR A 142 -3.39 0.49 -1.91
CA TYR A 142 -2.18 -0.16 -2.40
C TYR A 142 -1.75 -1.35 -1.53
N PHE A 143 -1.79 -1.22 -0.20
CA PHE A 143 -1.60 -2.33 0.74
C PHE A 143 -2.53 -3.50 0.44
N LEU A 144 -3.81 -3.21 0.18
CA LEU A 144 -4.80 -4.23 -0.18
C LEU A 144 -4.44 -4.93 -1.50
N MET A 145 -4.12 -4.17 -2.55
CA MET A 145 -3.77 -4.74 -3.87
C MET A 145 -2.54 -5.65 -3.79
N LEU A 146 -1.48 -5.22 -3.10
CA LEU A 146 -0.26 -6.02 -2.94
C LEU A 146 -0.48 -7.26 -2.06
N SER A 147 -1.28 -7.13 -0.99
CA SER A 147 -1.62 -8.27 -0.13
C SER A 147 -2.42 -9.33 -0.89
N LEU A 148 -3.38 -8.90 -1.72
CA LEU A 148 -4.10 -9.77 -2.63
C LEU A 148 -3.14 -10.40 -3.65
N LEU A 149 -2.25 -9.63 -4.26
CA LEU A 149 -1.28 -10.12 -5.24
C LEU A 149 -0.42 -11.25 -4.65
N ILE A 150 0.21 -11.03 -3.49
CA ILE A 150 1.03 -12.03 -2.81
C ILE A 150 0.22 -13.27 -2.44
N TRP A 151 -0.98 -13.11 -1.87
CA TRP A 151 -1.86 -14.24 -1.57
C TRP A 151 -2.17 -15.06 -2.83
N ARG A 152 -2.44 -14.40 -3.95
CA ARG A 152 -2.78 -15.05 -5.22
C ARG A 152 -1.56 -15.69 -5.89
N LEU A 153 -0.35 -15.15 -5.70
CA LEU A 153 0.90 -15.80 -6.12
C LEU A 153 1.11 -17.13 -5.38
N ILE A 154 0.95 -17.15 -4.05
CA ILE A 154 1.03 -18.38 -3.24
C ILE A 154 0.00 -19.42 -3.71
N ARG A 155 -1.22 -18.97 -4.03
CA ARG A 155 -2.29 -19.85 -4.52
C ARG A 155 -2.01 -20.42 -5.90
N ALA A 156 -1.48 -19.60 -6.80
CA ALA A 156 -1.11 -20.00 -8.15
C ALA A 156 0.03 -21.03 -8.13
N ASP A 157 1.07 -20.79 -7.33
CA ASP A 157 2.19 -21.74 -7.12
C ASP A 157 1.70 -23.10 -6.60
N ARG A 158 0.79 -23.08 -5.60
CA ARG A 158 0.26 -24.32 -5.03
C ARG A 158 -0.62 -25.12 -5.99
N LYS A 159 -1.53 -24.44 -6.71
CA LYS A 159 -2.59 -25.11 -7.48
C LYS A 159 -2.22 -25.36 -8.94
N GLY A 160 -1.32 -24.55 -9.50
CA GLY A 160 -0.93 -24.61 -10.91
C GLY A 160 -2.07 -24.38 -11.92
N ARG A 161 -3.24 -23.89 -11.50
CA ARG A 161 -4.40 -23.75 -12.40
C ARG A 161 -4.28 -22.49 -13.25
N PRO A 162 -4.61 -22.55 -14.57
CA PRO A 162 -4.57 -21.38 -15.45
C PRO A 162 -5.35 -20.16 -14.91
N ARG A 163 -6.51 -20.38 -14.28
CA ARG A 163 -7.32 -19.32 -13.65
C ARG A 163 -6.54 -18.57 -12.57
N ASP A 164 -5.73 -19.26 -11.77
CA ASP A 164 -5.02 -18.62 -10.66
C ASP A 164 -3.93 -17.66 -11.19
N PHE A 165 -3.22 -18.04 -12.25
CA PHE A 165 -2.26 -17.17 -12.96
C PHE A 165 -2.95 -15.99 -13.67
N THR A 166 -4.17 -16.18 -14.18
CA THR A 166 -4.96 -15.08 -14.75
C THR A 166 -5.32 -14.04 -13.69
N ILE A 167 -5.73 -14.48 -12.51
CA ILE A 167 -6.03 -13.57 -11.39
C ILE A 167 -4.77 -12.82 -10.95
N VAL A 168 -3.61 -13.50 -10.92
CA VAL A 168 -2.32 -12.84 -10.68
C VAL A 168 -2.05 -11.76 -11.72
N ALA A 169 -2.25 -12.04 -13.02
CA ALA A 169 -2.04 -11.05 -14.08
C ALA A 169 -2.92 -9.79 -13.93
N VAL A 170 -4.19 -9.97 -13.59
CA VAL A 170 -5.10 -8.84 -13.27
C VAL A 170 -4.55 -8.03 -12.09
N LEU A 171 -4.16 -8.69 -11.00
CA LEU A 171 -3.67 -8.01 -9.80
C LEU A 171 -2.32 -7.32 -10.01
N ILE A 172 -1.46 -7.80 -10.91
CA ILE A 172 -0.25 -7.08 -11.32
C ILE A 172 -0.64 -5.73 -11.94
N GLY A 173 -1.57 -5.73 -12.90
CA GLY A 173 -2.01 -4.49 -13.54
C GLY A 173 -2.71 -3.53 -12.58
N LEU A 174 -3.60 -4.03 -11.72
CA LEU A 174 -4.28 -3.22 -10.71
C LEU A 174 -3.33 -2.67 -9.64
N SER A 175 -2.26 -3.40 -9.29
CA SER A 175 -1.25 -2.91 -8.34
C SER A 175 -0.46 -1.75 -8.92
N TRP A 176 -0.16 -1.75 -10.22
CA TRP A 176 0.45 -0.60 -10.90
C TRP A 176 -0.49 0.62 -10.86
N GLN A 177 -1.79 0.42 -11.10
CA GLN A 177 -2.75 1.52 -10.98
C GLN A 177 -2.94 2.04 -9.56
N ALA A 178 -2.72 1.19 -8.55
CA ALA A 178 -2.80 1.60 -7.17
C ALA A 178 -1.64 2.53 -6.78
N HIS A 179 -0.41 2.22 -7.20
CA HIS A 179 0.76 3.07 -6.92
C HIS A 179 1.93 2.80 -7.89
N PRO A 180 2.67 3.84 -8.35
CA PRO A 180 3.78 3.68 -9.30
C PRO A 180 4.92 2.78 -8.79
N SER A 181 5.18 2.76 -7.48
CA SER A 181 6.22 1.90 -6.89
C SER A 181 5.98 0.40 -7.11
N ALA A 182 4.77 -0.02 -7.51
CA ALA A 182 4.49 -1.42 -7.86
C ALA A 182 5.31 -1.91 -9.06
N THR A 183 5.75 -1.00 -9.94
CA THR A 183 6.65 -1.34 -11.06
C THR A 183 7.99 -1.90 -10.59
N LEU A 184 8.45 -1.48 -9.40
CA LEU A 184 9.72 -1.90 -8.80
C LEU A 184 9.71 -3.37 -8.37
N VAL A 185 8.53 -3.95 -8.19
CA VAL A 185 8.34 -5.37 -7.90
C VAL A 185 8.48 -6.25 -9.17
N GLY A 186 8.62 -5.63 -10.34
CA GLY A 186 8.66 -6.30 -11.64
C GLY A 186 9.69 -7.44 -11.74
N LEU A 187 10.87 -7.30 -11.13
CA LEU A 187 11.89 -8.35 -11.14
C LEU A 187 11.39 -9.65 -10.48
N ALA A 188 10.78 -9.56 -9.30
CA ALA A 188 10.20 -10.72 -8.62
C ALA A 188 9.07 -11.38 -9.42
N LEU A 189 8.25 -10.58 -10.10
CA LEU A 189 7.17 -11.08 -10.96
C LEU A 189 7.69 -11.79 -12.20
N ILE A 190 8.75 -11.25 -12.83
CA ILE A 190 9.43 -11.90 -13.95
C ILE A 190 9.99 -13.25 -13.49
N LEU A 191 10.69 -13.30 -12.36
CA LEU A 191 11.21 -14.55 -11.81
C LEU A 191 10.07 -15.57 -11.54
N PHE A 192 8.95 -15.11 -10.99
CA PHE A 192 7.77 -15.96 -10.77
C PHE A 192 7.20 -16.54 -12.08
N VAL A 193 7.08 -15.72 -13.12
CA VAL A 193 6.59 -16.15 -14.45
C VAL A 193 7.57 -17.11 -15.10
N VAL A 194 8.88 -16.81 -15.06
CA VAL A 194 9.93 -17.67 -15.60
C VAL A 194 9.93 -19.04 -14.90
N PHE A 195 9.76 -19.06 -13.58
CA PHE A 195 9.68 -20.30 -12.80
C PHE A 195 8.50 -21.18 -13.26
N HIS A 196 7.35 -20.57 -13.53
CA HIS A 196 6.12 -21.26 -13.94
C HIS A 196 5.94 -21.37 -15.46
N ARG A 197 6.94 -21.01 -16.27
CA ARG A 197 6.79 -20.88 -17.73
C ARG A 197 6.31 -22.15 -18.43
N LYS A 198 6.73 -23.32 -17.94
CA LYS A 198 6.32 -24.63 -18.48
C LYS A 198 4.85 -24.92 -18.20
N SER A 199 4.37 -24.58 -17.01
CA SER A 199 2.98 -24.79 -16.59
C SER A 199 2.01 -23.81 -17.26
N VAL A 200 2.46 -22.57 -17.49
CA VAL A 200 1.62 -21.53 -18.09
C VAL A 200 1.63 -21.59 -19.62
N GLY A 201 2.76 -21.95 -20.23
CA GLY A 201 2.97 -21.99 -21.68
C GLY A 201 3.13 -20.60 -22.31
N GLY A 202 3.84 -20.50 -23.44
CA GLY A 202 4.17 -19.23 -24.09
C GLY A 202 2.96 -18.38 -24.46
N LYS A 203 1.94 -18.98 -25.12
CA LYS A 203 0.66 -18.30 -25.41
C LYS A 203 -0.05 -17.84 -24.13
N GLY A 204 0.02 -18.65 -23.08
CA GLY A 204 -0.53 -18.36 -21.75
C GLY A 204 0.13 -17.16 -21.08
N ILE A 205 1.44 -17.01 -21.25
CA ILE A 205 2.19 -15.85 -20.76
C ILE A 205 1.81 -14.62 -21.57
N ALA A 206 1.88 -14.71 -22.91
CA ALA A 206 1.64 -13.57 -23.80
C ALA A 206 0.29 -12.89 -23.54
N TRP A 207 -0.81 -13.64 -23.50
CA TRP A 207 -2.13 -13.03 -23.29
C TRP A 207 -2.28 -12.45 -21.87
N ARG A 208 -1.66 -13.07 -20.85
CA ARG A 208 -1.68 -12.56 -19.47
C ARG A 208 -0.86 -11.29 -19.32
N THR A 209 0.24 -11.16 -20.07
CA THR A 209 0.98 -9.90 -20.17
C THR A 209 0.12 -8.81 -20.78
N VAL A 210 -0.61 -9.10 -21.86
CA VAL A 210 -1.58 -8.14 -22.44
C VAL A 210 -2.67 -7.79 -21.44
N LEU A 211 -3.25 -8.77 -20.73
CA LEU A 211 -4.27 -8.52 -19.71
C LEU A 211 -3.73 -7.64 -18.57
N ALA A 212 -2.52 -7.92 -18.07
CA ALA A 212 -1.89 -7.12 -17.04
C ALA A 212 -1.67 -5.67 -17.52
N ALA A 213 -1.21 -5.49 -18.77
CA ALA A 213 -1.05 -4.17 -19.38
C ALA A 213 -2.39 -3.44 -19.50
N LEU A 214 -3.45 -4.11 -19.98
CA LEU A 214 -4.80 -3.54 -20.08
C LEU A 214 -5.35 -3.11 -18.71
N CYS A 215 -5.16 -3.91 -17.67
CA CYS A 215 -5.52 -3.51 -16.31
C CYS A 215 -4.66 -2.35 -15.79
N ALA A 216 -3.39 -2.29 -16.18
CA ALA A 216 -2.45 -1.23 -15.79
C ALA A 216 -2.73 0.11 -16.47
N ILE A 217 -3.19 0.13 -17.72
CA ILE A 217 -3.42 1.38 -18.48
C ILE A 217 -4.90 1.75 -18.58
N GLY A 218 -5.81 0.79 -18.46
CA GLY A 218 -7.24 0.94 -18.68
C GLY A 218 -7.85 2.14 -17.95
N PRO A 219 -7.76 2.22 -16.61
CA PRO A 219 -8.26 3.36 -15.87
C PRO A 219 -7.63 4.72 -16.26
N ILE A 220 -6.36 4.77 -16.65
CA ILE A 220 -5.68 6.03 -17.04
C ILE A 220 -6.33 6.66 -18.28
N HIS A 221 -6.94 5.86 -19.17
CA HIS A 221 -7.68 6.37 -20.33
C HIS A 221 -8.94 7.16 -19.96
N LEU A 222 -9.37 7.17 -18.70
CA LEU A 222 -10.48 7.99 -18.23
C LEU A 222 -10.03 9.41 -17.82
N LEU A 223 -8.73 9.67 -17.65
CA LEU A 223 -8.22 11.00 -17.27
C LEU A 223 -8.64 12.13 -18.22
N PRO A 224 -8.64 11.95 -19.57
CA PRO A 224 -9.16 12.97 -20.47
C PRO A 224 -10.62 13.34 -20.19
N LEU A 225 -11.43 12.41 -19.68
CA LEU A 225 -12.82 12.67 -19.33
C LEU A 225 -12.94 13.48 -18.04
N PHE A 226 -12.01 13.32 -17.09
CA PHE A 226 -11.97 14.09 -15.85
C PHE A 226 -11.74 15.58 -16.09
N LYS A 227 -11.17 15.96 -17.26
CA LYS A 227 -11.05 17.37 -17.66
C LYS A 227 -12.41 18.08 -17.73
N TYR A 228 -13.47 17.35 -18.07
CA TYR A 228 -14.82 17.87 -18.22
C TYR A 228 -15.64 17.81 -16.93
N SER A 229 -15.06 17.39 -15.80
CA SER A 229 -15.78 17.29 -14.53
C SER A 229 -16.11 18.65 -13.90
N GLY A 230 -15.46 19.73 -14.37
CA GLY A 230 -15.55 21.06 -13.77
C GLY A 230 -14.72 21.22 -12.50
N SER A 231 -13.93 20.21 -12.12
CA SER A 231 -13.02 20.25 -10.96
C SER A 231 -11.99 21.36 -11.10
N VAL A 232 -11.78 22.10 -10.01
CA VAL A 232 -10.70 23.11 -9.92
C VAL A 232 -9.32 22.48 -9.84
N LEU A 233 -9.24 21.23 -9.37
CA LEU A 233 -7.99 20.47 -9.32
C LEU A 233 -7.67 19.85 -10.68
N GLN A 234 -6.69 20.43 -11.37
CA GLN A 234 -6.24 20.02 -12.71
C GLN A 234 -4.70 20.01 -12.78
N PHE A 235 -4.05 18.92 -12.35
CA PHE A 235 -2.58 18.83 -12.43
C PHE A 235 -2.08 18.56 -13.86
N GLY A 236 -1.92 19.58 -14.69
CA GLY A 236 -1.52 19.41 -16.09
C GLY A 236 -2.70 18.95 -16.98
N ASP A 237 -2.43 18.60 -18.23
CA ASP A 237 -3.49 18.35 -19.23
C ASP A 237 -3.37 16.96 -19.91
N PRO A 238 -3.88 15.89 -19.29
CA PRO A 238 -3.86 14.55 -19.87
C PRO A 238 -4.79 14.40 -21.08
N GLY A 239 -5.56 15.43 -21.46
CA GLY A 239 -6.35 15.44 -22.70
C GLY A 239 -5.51 15.64 -23.96
N THR A 240 -4.27 16.11 -23.81
CA THR A 240 -3.30 16.22 -24.91
C THR A 240 -2.44 14.96 -25.00
N TRP A 241 -1.89 14.64 -26.17
CA TRP A 241 -0.95 13.51 -26.31
C TRP A 241 0.31 13.67 -25.46
N SER A 242 0.88 14.88 -25.39
CA SER A 242 2.05 15.18 -24.56
C SER A 242 1.74 14.97 -23.09
N GLY A 243 0.65 15.57 -22.57
CA GLY A 243 0.26 15.41 -21.18
C GLY A 243 -0.09 13.95 -20.85
N PHE A 244 -0.82 13.25 -21.71
CA PHE A 244 -1.11 11.83 -21.50
C PHE A 244 0.18 10.99 -21.39
N ARG A 245 1.18 11.25 -22.26
CA ARG A 245 2.48 10.60 -22.21
C ARG A 245 3.23 10.91 -20.91
N GLU A 246 3.21 12.14 -20.43
CA GLU A 246 3.80 12.51 -19.14
C GLU A 246 3.17 11.74 -17.97
N TYR A 247 1.85 11.53 -18.01
CA TYR A 247 1.12 10.77 -17.01
C TYR A 247 1.51 9.28 -16.98
N VAL A 248 1.55 8.66 -18.17
CA VAL A 248 1.92 7.25 -18.30
C VAL A 248 3.38 7.01 -17.92
N THR A 249 4.27 7.95 -18.24
CA THR A 249 5.72 7.78 -17.97
C THR A 249 6.15 8.31 -16.60
N GLY A 250 5.33 9.14 -15.94
CA GLY A 250 5.73 9.84 -14.72
C GLY A 250 6.90 10.81 -14.95
N SER A 251 7.11 11.28 -16.18
CA SER A 251 8.27 12.10 -16.55
C SER A 251 8.31 13.43 -15.79
N ARG A 252 7.15 13.99 -15.44
CA ARG A 252 7.01 15.20 -14.62
C ARG A 252 7.80 15.14 -13.31
N PHE A 253 7.98 13.95 -12.75
CA PHE A 253 8.69 13.75 -11.49
C PHE A 253 10.07 13.13 -11.69
N THR A 254 10.18 12.17 -12.61
CA THR A 254 11.40 11.37 -12.77
C THR A 254 12.48 12.05 -13.61
N MET A 255 12.14 13.09 -14.39
CA MET A 255 13.08 13.79 -15.27
C MET A 255 13.53 15.16 -14.75
N LEU A 256 13.07 15.57 -13.56
CA LEU A 256 13.47 16.84 -12.97
C LEU A 256 14.97 16.82 -12.58
N PRO A 257 15.71 17.93 -12.77
CA PRO A 257 17.10 18.01 -12.34
C PRO A 257 17.26 17.75 -10.84
N GLY A 258 18.23 16.92 -10.45
CA GLY A 258 18.58 16.69 -9.05
C GLY A 258 17.67 15.74 -8.25
N VAL A 259 16.60 15.20 -8.85
CA VAL A 259 15.68 14.28 -8.16
C VAL A 259 16.22 12.88 -7.94
N TRP A 260 17.36 12.55 -8.56
CA TRP A 260 18.05 11.27 -8.37
C TRP A 260 19.40 11.48 -7.69
N GLY A 261 19.71 10.61 -6.72
CA GLY A 261 21.05 10.52 -6.16
C GLY A 261 21.04 9.94 -4.75
N VAL A 262 22.23 9.79 -4.16
CA VAL A 262 22.37 9.31 -2.79
C VAL A 262 22.14 10.48 -1.82
N ASP A 263 21.41 10.20 -0.75
CA ASP A 263 21.21 11.09 0.39
C ASP A 263 21.32 10.28 1.70
N GLY A 264 22.20 10.70 2.61
CA GLY A 264 22.47 9.95 3.84
C GLY A 264 21.28 9.86 4.79
N THR A 265 20.44 10.89 4.83
CA THR A 265 19.23 10.91 5.68
C THR A 265 18.18 9.94 5.15
N ARG A 266 18.03 9.85 3.82
CA ARG A 266 17.15 8.85 3.17
C ARG A 266 17.66 7.43 3.35
N VAL A 267 18.97 7.20 3.28
CA VAL A 267 19.54 5.86 3.57
C VAL A 267 19.26 5.47 5.02
N ALA A 268 19.52 6.39 5.97
CA ALA A 268 19.29 6.13 7.39
C ALA A 268 17.80 5.92 7.72
N SER A 269 16.89 6.60 7.01
CA SER A 269 15.45 6.47 7.26
C SER A 269 14.91 5.08 6.93
N VAL A 270 15.55 4.28 6.06
CA VAL A 270 15.14 2.88 5.80
C VAL A 270 15.13 2.07 7.09
N GLY A 271 16.19 2.19 7.91
CA GLY A 271 16.31 1.50 9.18
C GLY A 271 15.26 1.98 10.19
N ARG A 272 15.01 3.29 10.23
CA ARG A 272 13.97 3.90 11.07
C ARG A 272 12.57 3.40 10.68
N PHE A 273 12.20 3.47 9.41
CA PHE A 273 10.88 3.04 8.94
C PHE A 273 10.65 1.54 9.11
N PHE A 274 11.70 0.72 8.92
CA PHE A 274 11.64 -0.70 9.28
C PHE A 274 11.38 -0.87 10.78
N TRP A 275 12.07 -0.11 11.64
CA TRP A 275 11.83 -0.17 13.07
C TRP A 275 10.42 0.28 13.46
N GLU A 276 9.90 1.36 12.89
CA GLU A 276 8.55 1.88 13.18
C GLU A 276 7.44 0.94 12.69
N GLU A 277 7.63 0.30 11.54
CA GLU A 277 6.67 -0.65 10.99
C GLU A 277 6.64 -1.97 11.79
N PHE A 278 7.79 -2.52 12.17
CA PHE A 278 7.89 -3.84 12.79
C PHE A 278 8.07 -3.82 14.32
N LEU A 279 8.39 -2.66 14.88
CA LEU A 279 8.47 -2.28 16.31
C LEU A 279 8.90 -3.39 17.28
N GLY A 280 10.16 -3.81 17.19
CA GLY A 280 10.78 -4.79 18.10
C GLY A 280 10.33 -6.23 17.84
N ILE A 281 9.10 -6.60 18.25
CA ILE A 281 8.59 -7.98 18.14
C ILE A 281 8.51 -8.41 16.67
N GLY A 282 7.93 -7.59 15.79
CA GLY A 282 7.89 -7.88 14.36
C GLY A 282 9.31 -7.98 13.77
N ALA A 283 10.23 -7.12 14.20
CA ALA A 283 11.60 -7.10 13.69
C ALA A 283 12.35 -8.39 14.06
N LEU A 284 12.21 -8.85 15.31
CA LEU A 284 12.74 -10.13 15.77
C LEU A 284 12.17 -11.29 14.94
N LEU A 285 10.86 -11.30 14.71
CA LEU A 285 10.20 -12.33 13.90
C LEU A 285 10.71 -12.31 12.44
N VAL A 286 10.95 -11.14 11.85
CA VAL A 286 11.56 -11.00 10.52
C VAL A 286 12.96 -11.64 10.50
N VAL A 287 13.83 -11.32 11.47
CA VAL A 287 15.19 -11.89 11.55
C VAL A 287 15.14 -13.42 11.65
N LEU A 288 14.30 -13.94 12.55
CA LEU A 288 14.08 -15.37 12.72
C LEU A 288 13.53 -16.03 11.45
N GLY A 289 12.65 -15.34 10.74
CA GLY A 289 12.07 -15.77 9.47
C GLY A 289 13.10 -15.86 8.36
N LEU A 290 13.95 -14.84 8.22
CA LEU A 290 15.06 -14.83 7.25
C LEU A 290 16.03 -15.99 7.54
N TYR A 291 16.41 -16.19 8.80
CA TYR A 291 17.24 -17.32 9.22
C TYR A 291 16.61 -18.67 8.85
N ARG A 292 15.32 -18.86 9.15
CA ARG A 292 14.63 -20.10 8.83
C ARG A 292 14.53 -20.33 7.31
N LEU A 293 14.15 -19.30 6.54
CA LEU A 293 14.09 -19.37 5.08
C LEU A 293 15.45 -19.68 4.45
N TRP A 294 16.55 -19.18 5.01
CA TRP A 294 17.90 -19.49 4.54
C TRP A 294 18.25 -20.98 4.62
N LYS A 295 17.70 -21.66 5.64
CA LYS A 295 17.86 -23.09 5.85
C LYS A 295 16.90 -23.93 5.00
N VAL A 296 15.64 -23.49 4.85
CA VAL A 296 14.59 -24.35 4.26
C VAL A 296 14.27 -24.04 2.79
N ASN A 297 14.41 -22.79 2.32
CA ASN A 297 14.09 -22.40 0.95
C ASN A 297 14.82 -21.12 0.51
N ARG A 298 16.05 -21.27 0.01
CA ARG A 298 16.85 -20.15 -0.53
C ARG A 298 16.28 -19.55 -1.81
N LYS A 299 15.52 -20.32 -2.61
CA LYS A 299 14.89 -19.80 -3.83
C LYS A 299 13.84 -18.74 -3.51
N LEU A 300 13.05 -18.98 -2.46
CA LEU A 300 12.09 -17.99 -1.98
C LEU A 300 12.80 -16.74 -1.45
N LEU A 301 13.93 -16.87 -0.75
CA LEU A 301 14.73 -15.70 -0.35
C LEU A 301 15.21 -14.86 -1.53
N ILE A 302 15.66 -15.49 -2.62
CA ILE A 302 16.05 -14.77 -3.83
C ILE A 302 14.85 -14.02 -4.42
N GLY A 303 13.68 -14.67 -4.47
CA GLY A 303 12.43 -14.02 -4.92
C GLY A 303 12.02 -12.84 -4.04
N LEU A 304 12.17 -12.95 -2.72
CA LEU A 304 11.92 -11.88 -1.76
C LEU A 304 12.92 -10.73 -1.91
N ALA A 305 14.22 -11.03 -2.09
CA ALA A 305 15.24 -10.02 -2.35
C ALA A 305 14.97 -9.27 -3.67
N ALA A 306 14.58 -10.00 -4.72
CA ALA A 306 14.18 -9.43 -6.01
C ALA A 306 12.91 -8.57 -5.92
N TRP A 307 12.11 -8.72 -4.86
CA TRP A 307 10.94 -7.89 -4.58
C TRP A 307 11.32 -6.65 -3.77
N ILE A 308 12.11 -6.83 -2.70
CA ILE A 308 12.37 -5.81 -1.69
C ILE A 308 13.49 -4.85 -2.12
N VAL A 309 14.60 -5.37 -2.66
CA VAL A 309 15.79 -4.56 -2.94
C VAL A 309 15.52 -3.46 -3.97
N PRO A 310 14.86 -3.70 -5.11
CA PRO A 310 14.57 -2.64 -6.07
C PRO A 310 13.68 -1.54 -5.49
N VAL A 311 12.69 -1.92 -4.67
CA VAL A 311 11.82 -0.97 -3.97
C VAL A 311 12.64 -0.05 -3.07
N ILE A 312 13.48 -0.62 -2.19
CA ILE A 312 14.30 0.17 -1.26
C ILE A 312 15.29 1.06 -2.03
N VAL A 313 16.02 0.49 -2.99
CA VAL A 313 17.05 1.21 -3.75
C VAL A 313 16.45 2.41 -4.48
N VAL A 314 15.37 2.21 -5.24
CA VAL A 314 14.75 3.32 -5.99
C VAL A 314 14.14 4.34 -5.04
N THR A 315 13.49 3.92 -3.97
CA THR A 315 12.86 4.82 -2.98
C THR A 315 13.89 5.72 -2.29
N VAL A 316 15.06 5.18 -1.96
CA VAL A 316 16.18 5.94 -1.39
C VAL A 316 16.81 6.90 -2.41
N LEU A 317 16.99 6.44 -3.66
CA LEU A 317 17.64 7.23 -4.70
C LEU A 317 16.73 8.34 -5.27
N PHE A 318 15.41 8.18 -5.18
CA PHE A 318 14.42 9.14 -5.66
C PHE A 318 14.12 10.19 -4.56
N LYS A 319 14.67 11.39 -4.69
CA LYS A 319 14.70 12.42 -3.64
C LYS A 319 13.48 13.31 -3.57
N LEU A 320 12.62 13.31 -4.59
CA LEU A 320 11.52 14.27 -4.70
C LEU A 320 10.38 14.01 -3.71
N GLU A 321 10.21 12.76 -3.28
CA GLU A 321 9.09 12.37 -2.45
C GLU A 321 9.31 12.70 -0.96
N GLY A 322 8.37 13.45 -0.37
CA GLY A 322 8.34 13.80 1.05
C GLY A 322 7.79 12.69 1.95
N GLN A 323 6.91 11.83 1.45
CA GLN A 323 6.36 10.68 2.17
C GLN A 323 7.14 9.39 1.89
N HIS A 324 8.41 9.43 2.29
CA HIS A 324 9.41 8.42 1.97
C HIS A 324 9.07 7.01 2.51
N ASP A 325 8.41 6.92 3.67
CA ASP A 325 7.93 5.67 4.30
C ASP A 325 6.89 4.93 3.45
N PHE A 326 5.92 5.66 2.90
CA PHE A 326 4.84 5.08 2.11
C PHE A 326 5.29 4.48 0.77
N TRP A 327 6.43 4.91 0.23
CA TRP A 327 7.02 4.27 -0.94
C TRP A 327 7.66 2.91 -0.64
N MET A 328 7.98 2.64 0.64
CA MET A 328 8.52 1.37 1.10
C MET A 328 7.44 0.33 1.43
N VAL A 329 6.16 0.67 1.32
CA VAL A 329 5.02 -0.25 1.54
C VAL A 329 5.19 -1.58 0.79
N ALA A 330 5.67 -1.52 -0.46
CA ALA A 330 5.91 -2.71 -1.26
C ALA A 330 7.02 -3.61 -0.69
N ALA A 331 7.97 -3.07 0.05
CA ALA A 331 9.01 -3.83 0.75
C ALA A 331 8.51 -4.45 2.06
N TRP A 332 7.57 -3.81 2.77
CA TRP A 332 7.09 -4.26 4.09
C TRP A 332 6.18 -5.50 4.01
N ILE A 333 5.27 -5.56 3.05
CA ILE A 333 4.30 -6.65 2.93
C ILE A 333 4.96 -8.05 2.88
N PRO A 334 5.95 -8.33 1.99
CA PRO A 334 6.61 -9.64 1.98
C PRO A 334 7.37 -9.93 3.30
N LEU A 335 7.84 -8.90 4.01
CA LEU A 335 8.52 -9.09 5.29
C LEU A 335 7.56 -9.51 6.41
N TRP A 336 6.29 -9.12 6.38
CA TRP A 336 5.27 -9.71 7.27
C TRP A 336 5.08 -11.21 7.04
N LEU A 337 5.21 -11.69 5.79
CA LEU A 337 5.19 -13.13 5.50
C LEU A 337 6.47 -13.83 5.99
N VAL A 338 7.62 -13.14 5.92
CA VAL A 338 8.86 -13.63 6.51
C VAL A 338 8.73 -13.73 8.03
N ALA A 339 8.17 -12.71 8.69
CA ALA A 339 7.89 -12.72 10.12
C ALA A 339 7.03 -13.92 10.52
N ALA A 340 6.02 -14.27 9.71
CA ALA A 340 5.21 -15.47 9.93
C ALA A 340 6.04 -16.77 9.88
N VAL A 341 7.03 -16.86 9.00
CA VAL A 341 7.95 -18.00 8.99
C VAL A 341 8.81 -18.01 10.25
N GLY A 342 9.23 -16.85 10.78
CA GLY A 342 9.91 -16.76 12.07
C GLY A 342 9.05 -17.25 13.23
N ASP A 343 7.78 -16.83 13.26
CA ASP A 343 6.80 -17.17 14.30
C ASP A 343 6.52 -18.69 14.41
N THR A 344 6.77 -19.44 13.33
CA THR A 344 6.67 -20.90 13.38
C THR A 344 7.70 -21.57 14.30
N LEU A 345 8.75 -20.85 14.72
CA LEU A 345 9.73 -21.33 15.71
C LEU A 345 9.17 -21.33 17.14
N ILE A 346 8.13 -20.54 17.42
CA ILE A 346 7.47 -20.54 18.73
C ILE A 346 6.67 -21.85 18.86
N PRO A 347 7.01 -22.78 19.77
CA PRO A 347 6.43 -24.13 19.74
C PRO A 347 4.92 -24.14 20.03
N GLN A 348 4.52 -23.38 21.05
CA GLN A 348 3.16 -23.40 21.60
C GLN A 348 2.28 -22.33 20.95
N ARG A 349 1.03 -22.71 20.63
CA ARG A 349 0.05 -21.77 20.03
C ARG A 349 -0.32 -20.62 20.96
N ALA A 350 -0.43 -20.90 22.27
CA ALA A 350 -0.72 -19.87 23.26
C ALA A 350 0.38 -18.80 23.29
N ALA A 351 1.65 -19.20 23.13
CA ALA A 351 2.77 -18.27 23.05
C ALA A 351 2.73 -17.40 21.79
N VAL A 352 2.35 -17.93 20.62
CA VAL A 352 2.12 -17.13 19.40
C VAL A 352 1.11 -16.02 19.65
N VAL A 353 -0.02 -16.35 20.29
CA VAL A 353 -1.06 -15.37 20.62
C VAL A 353 -0.55 -14.35 21.64
N ALA A 354 0.15 -14.79 22.68
CA ALA A 354 0.71 -13.89 23.69
C ALA A 354 1.72 -12.90 23.09
N VAL A 355 2.64 -13.37 22.24
CA VAL A 355 3.62 -12.50 21.55
C VAL A 355 2.90 -11.49 20.66
N ALA A 356 1.88 -11.91 19.92
CA ALA A 356 1.10 -11.01 19.08
C ALA A 356 0.36 -9.94 19.91
N LEU A 357 -0.28 -10.32 21.01
CA LEU A 357 -0.98 -9.38 21.90
C LEU A 357 -0.01 -8.38 22.52
N LEU A 358 1.15 -8.83 22.99
CA LEU A 358 2.20 -7.96 23.52
C LEU A 358 2.74 -7.01 22.44
N GLY A 359 2.97 -7.51 21.22
CA GLY A 359 3.44 -6.69 20.11
C GLY A 359 2.43 -5.65 19.68
N VAL A 360 1.15 -6.02 19.55
CA VAL A 360 0.09 -5.06 19.23
C VAL A 360 -0.07 -4.03 20.34
N ALA A 361 -0.07 -4.44 21.62
CA ALA A 361 -0.16 -3.50 22.73
C ALA A 361 1.02 -2.52 22.75
N TRP A 362 2.24 -3.02 22.51
CA TRP A 362 3.44 -2.20 22.39
C TRP A 362 3.35 -1.21 21.24
N SER A 363 2.96 -1.65 20.05
CA SER A 363 2.74 -0.78 18.89
C SER A 363 1.67 0.28 19.12
N VAL A 364 0.59 -0.06 19.82
CA VAL A 364 -0.43 0.91 20.20
C VAL A 364 0.13 1.97 21.13
N ILE A 365 0.91 1.58 22.15
CA ILE A 365 1.51 2.53 23.09
C ILE A 365 2.49 3.46 22.38
N ALA A 366 3.31 2.92 21.48
CA ALA A 366 4.34 3.69 20.79
C ALA A 366 3.81 4.60 19.68
N ASN A 367 2.82 4.15 18.91
CA ASN A 367 2.41 4.83 17.67
C ASN A 367 1.18 5.72 17.84
N ARG A 368 0.33 5.48 18.85
CA ARG A 368 -1.00 6.10 18.90
C ARG A 368 -0.97 7.62 19.02
N SER A 369 -0.05 8.19 19.80
CA SER A 369 0.06 9.66 19.96
C SER A 369 0.33 10.36 18.63
N ASP A 370 1.16 9.74 17.80
CA ASP A 370 1.65 10.31 16.55
C ASP A 370 0.62 10.11 15.43
N LEU A 371 -0.26 9.12 15.60
CA LEU A 371 -1.30 8.75 14.64
C LEU A 371 -2.69 9.26 15.04
N ASP A 372 -2.86 9.98 16.15
CA ASP A 372 -4.18 10.50 16.55
C ASP A 372 -4.59 11.72 15.72
N GLN A 373 -5.55 11.50 14.82
CA GLN A 373 -6.12 12.50 13.92
C GLN A 373 -7.45 13.07 14.40
N ARG A 374 -7.98 12.64 15.56
CA ARG A 374 -9.32 13.03 16.04
C ARG A 374 -9.51 14.54 16.17
N ARG A 375 -8.43 15.27 16.46
CA ARG A 375 -8.43 16.72 16.70
C ARG A 375 -7.48 17.46 15.78
N TYR A 376 -7.05 16.84 14.69
CA TYR A 376 -6.13 17.47 13.77
C TYR A 376 -6.85 18.57 12.98
N THR A 377 -6.40 19.82 13.11
CA THR A 377 -6.99 20.97 12.41
C THR A 377 -5.94 21.85 11.74
N MET A 378 -4.66 21.46 11.75
CA MET A 378 -3.57 22.32 11.32
C MET A 378 -3.67 22.69 9.83
N ALA A 379 -3.96 21.72 8.95
CA ALA A 379 -4.15 21.98 7.51
C ALA A 379 -5.30 22.96 7.24
N GLU A 380 -6.42 22.80 7.94
CA GLU A 380 -7.59 23.67 7.81
C GLU A 380 -7.29 25.08 8.35
N THR A 381 -6.69 25.17 9.53
CA THR A 381 -6.28 26.45 10.14
C THR A 381 -5.36 27.22 9.20
N TYR A 382 -4.43 26.52 8.56
CA TYR A 382 -3.51 27.10 7.60
C TYR A 382 -4.20 27.58 6.32
N GLY A 383 -5.16 26.79 5.80
CA GLY A 383 -6.00 27.20 4.68
C GLY A 383 -6.82 28.46 4.98
N HIS A 384 -7.46 28.51 6.15
CA HIS A 384 -8.23 29.66 6.61
C HIS A 384 -7.36 30.92 6.75
N ALA A 385 -6.14 30.77 7.31
CA ALA A 385 -5.21 31.90 7.45
C ALA A 385 -4.88 32.58 6.10
N TYR A 386 -4.84 31.81 5.00
CA TYR A 386 -4.63 32.38 3.67
C TYR A 386 -5.89 32.87 2.98
N LEU A 387 -7.01 32.17 3.16
CA LEU A 387 -8.20 32.37 2.33
C LEU A 387 -9.22 33.35 2.94
N ASP A 388 -9.33 33.41 4.27
CA ASP A 388 -10.40 34.16 4.93
C ASP A 388 -10.26 35.68 4.76
N HIS A 389 -9.05 36.16 4.46
CA HIS A 389 -8.74 37.58 4.26
C HIS A 389 -8.69 38.00 2.79
N LEU A 390 -8.90 37.09 1.84
CA LEU A 390 -8.90 37.40 0.42
C LEU A 390 -10.27 37.91 -0.04
N GLU A 391 -10.27 38.88 -0.95
CA GLU A 391 -11.50 39.30 -1.61
C GLU A 391 -12.03 38.19 -2.53
N LYS A 392 -13.33 38.22 -2.81
CA LYS A 392 -13.92 37.27 -3.77
C LYS A 392 -13.23 37.45 -5.12
N LEU A 393 -12.86 36.33 -5.75
CA LEU A 393 -12.17 36.26 -7.04
C LEU A 393 -10.68 36.67 -7.01
N SER A 394 -10.08 36.91 -5.85
CA SER A 394 -8.63 37.06 -5.75
C SER A 394 -7.90 35.79 -6.17
N VAL A 395 -6.68 35.95 -6.71
CA VAL A 395 -5.81 34.84 -7.09
C VAL A 395 -4.66 34.74 -6.10
N LEU A 396 -4.60 33.63 -5.36
CA LEU A 396 -3.51 33.33 -4.43
C LEU A 396 -2.38 32.59 -5.17
N HIS A 397 -1.20 33.19 -5.21
CA HIS A 397 0.01 32.56 -5.74
C HIS A 397 0.87 32.03 -4.59
N LEU A 398 1.08 30.70 -4.59
CA LEU A 398 1.97 30.01 -3.65
C LEU A 398 3.18 29.49 -4.43
N GLU A 399 4.38 29.78 -3.95
CA GLU A 399 5.63 29.39 -4.64
C GLU A 399 6.14 28.01 -4.20
N SER A 400 5.71 27.51 -3.04
CA SER A 400 6.06 26.18 -2.55
C SER A 400 5.02 25.65 -1.56
N ASP A 401 5.18 24.37 -1.15
CA ASP A 401 4.40 23.77 -0.08
C ASP A 401 4.65 24.46 1.29
N ASP A 402 5.77 25.17 1.43
CA ASP A 402 6.15 25.92 2.62
C ASP A 402 5.89 27.43 2.42
N ALA A 403 4.79 27.90 3.02
CA ALA A 403 4.57 29.21 3.62
C ALA A 403 4.98 30.54 2.97
N GLN A 404 5.47 30.58 1.74
CA GLN A 404 5.76 31.83 1.03
C GLN A 404 4.70 32.05 -0.04
N SER A 405 3.70 32.86 0.32
CA SER A 405 2.64 33.33 -0.58
C SER A 405 2.89 34.78 -0.98
N ILE A 406 2.73 35.09 -2.26
CA ILE A 406 2.61 36.49 -2.73
C ILE A 406 1.16 36.67 -3.17
N VAL A 407 0.45 37.61 -2.55
CA VAL A 407 -0.90 38.01 -2.97
C VAL A 407 -0.77 39.01 -4.10
N LEU A 408 -1.33 38.70 -5.28
CA LEU A 408 -1.48 39.65 -6.37
C LEU A 408 -2.97 40.05 -6.42
N HIS A 409 -3.23 41.35 -6.27
CA HIS A 409 -4.58 41.94 -6.31
C HIS A 409 -5.15 41.96 -7.73
#